data_AF-D2RFQ2-F1
#
_entry.id   AF-D2RFQ2-F1
#
_cell.length_a   1.000
_cell.length_b   1.000
_cell.length_c   1.000
_cell.angle_alpha   90.00
_cell.angle_beta   90.00
_cell.angle_gamma   90.00
#
_symmetry.space_group_name_H-M   'P 1'
#
loop_
_entity.id
_entity.type
_entity.pdbx_description
1 polymer ?
#
loop_
_entity_poly.entity_id
_entity_poly.type
_entity_poly.pdbx_seq_one_letter_code
_entity_poly.pdbx_strand_id
1 'polypeptide(L)'
;MILYKQFGLSAREAAEITADVVEIIRRKLDDEKAVEFLKSKYSGDKLLFAILMIGRITGMSLALQDIEKARMIVADFSRLVRILEEKGRDELVKTLEKDILEETYAEEELRKGYA
;
A
#
# COMPACT_ATOMS: atom_id res chain seq x y z
N MET A 1 2.17 6.75 14.66
CA MET A 1 3.59 6.46 14.31
C MET A 1 3.55 5.77 12.97
N ILE A 2 4.17 6.37 11.96
CA ILE A 2 3.93 6.01 10.56
C ILE A 2 4.69 4.73 10.21
N LEU A 3 3.96 3.74 9.67
CA LEU A 3 4.42 2.35 9.55
C LEU A 3 5.68 2.21 8.68
N TYR A 4 5.72 2.82 7.49
CA TYR A 4 6.87 2.67 6.58
C TYR A 4 8.17 3.24 7.20
N LYS A 5 8.08 4.26 8.06
CA LYS A 5 9.24 4.83 8.77
C LYS A 5 9.85 3.82 9.75
N GLN A 6 9.08 2.85 10.25
CA GLN A 6 9.59 1.79 11.14
C GLN A 6 10.51 0.80 10.40
N PHE A 7 10.36 0.70 9.09
CA PHE A 7 11.19 -0.12 8.21
C PHE A 7 12.33 0.69 7.56
N GLY A 8 12.58 1.92 8.05
CA GLY A 8 13.62 2.80 7.49
C GLY A 8 13.34 3.25 6.05
N LEU A 9 12.09 3.15 5.58
CA LEU A 9 11.73 3.48 4.19
C LEU A 9 11.44 4.97 4.03
N SER A 10 11.69 5.48 2.83
CA SER A 10 11.13 6.74 2.35
C SER A 10 9.67 6.56 1.91
N ALA A 11 8.92 7.67 1.82
CA ALA A 11 7.57 7.68 1.27
C ALA A 11 7.54 7.14 -0.18
N ARG A 12 8.57 7.45 -0.96
CA ARG A 12 8.74 6.94 -2.32
C ARG A 12 8.85 5.41 -2.35
N GLU A 13 9.71 4.83 -1.52
CA GLU A 13 9.89 3.38 -1.45
C GLU A 13 8.62 2.68 -0.98
N ALA A 14 7.92 3.26 -0.01
CA ALA A 14 6.63 2.76 0.43
C ALA A 14 5.58 2.81 -0.70
N ALA A 15 5.56 3.87 -1.50
CA ALA A 15 4.69 4.02 -2.66
C ALA A 15 5.03 3.00 -3.77
N GLU A 16 6.30 2.76 -4.03
CA GLU A 16 6.76 1.78 -5.03
C GLU A 16 6.37 0.35 -4.64
N ILE A 17 6.54 -0.01 -3.36
CA ILE A 17 6.12 -1.31 -2.84
C ILE A 17 4.60 -1.44 -2.91
N THR A 18 3.86 -0.40 -2.51
CA THR A 18 2.39 -0.40 -2.56
C THR A 18 1.88 -0.54 -3.99
N ALA A 19 2.52 0.13 -4.97
CA ALA A 19 2.20 0.00 -6.39
C ALA A 19 2.38 -1.45 -6.89
N ASP A 20 3.45 -2.12 -6.46
CA ASP A 20 3.69 -3.52 -6.80
C ASP A 20 2.64 -4.45 -6.17
N VAL A 21 2.18 -4.16 -4.95
CA VAL A 21 1.09 -4.90 -4.33
C VAL A 21 -0.24 -4.69 -5.07
N VAL A 22 -0.53 -3.47 -5.53
CA VAL A 22 -1.68 -3.20 -6.40
C VAL A 22 -1.58 -4.00 -7.72
N GLU A 23 -0.37 -4.13 -8.28
CA GLU A 23 -0.13 -4.95 -9.47
C GLU A 23 -0.48 -6.43 -9.23
N ILE A 24 -0.07 -6.98 -8.08
CA ILE A 24 -0.39 -8.36 -7.67
C ILE A 24 -1.90 -8.59 -7.63
N ILE A 25 -2.64 -7.66 -7.01
CA ILE A 25 -4.11 -7.72 -6.90
C ILE A 25 -4.75 -7.64 -8.28
N ARG A 26 -4.32 -6.66 -9.11
CA ARG A 26 -4.81 -6.49 -10.47
C ARG A 26 -4.63 -7.76 -11.29
N ARG A 27 -3.45 -8.36 -11.21
CA ARG A 27 -3.10 -9.59 -11.95
C ARG A 27 -3.72 -10.85 -11.34
N LYS A 28 -4.33 -10.75 -10.15
CA LYS A 28 -4.90 -11.87 -9.39
C LYS A 28 -3.89 -13.00 -9.24
N LEU A 29 -2.65 -12.65 -8.87
CA LEU A 29 -1.63 -13.68 -8.62
C LEU A 29 -2.05 -14.50 -7.41
N ASP A 30 -1.82 -15.81 -7.48
CA ASP A 30 -1.90 -16.68 -6.31
C ASP A 30 -0.79 -16.33 -5.29
N ASP A 31 -0.96 -16.79 -4.04
CA ASP A 31 -0.08 -16.43 -2.93
C ASP A 31 1.39 -16.79 -3.22
N GLU A 32 1.65 -17.96 -3.83
CA GLU A 32 2.99 -18.40 -4.18
C GLU A 32 3.64 -17.45 -5.20
N LYS A 33 2.95 -17.12 -6.30
CA LYS A 33 3.46 -16.18 -7.31
C LYS A 33 3.58 -14.77 -6.79
N ALA A 34 2.69 -14.33 -5.91
CA ALA A 34 2.77 -13.03 -5.26
C ALA A 34 4.03 -12.92 -4.41
N VAL A 35 4.33 -13.95 -3.61
CA VAL A 35 5.55 -14.02 -2.79
C VAL A 35 6.80 -14.08 -3.66
N GLU A 36 6.81 -14.89 -4.73
CA GLU A 36 7.94 -14.95 -5.67
C GLU A 36 8.19 -13.61 -6.36
N PHE A 37 7.14 -12.94 -6.82
CA PHE A 37 7.24 -11.62 -7.43
C PHE A 37 7.88 -10.60 -6.47
N LEU A 38 7.42 -10.54 -5.22
CA LEU A 38 8.01 -9.65 -4.23
C LEU A 38 9.47 -9.99 -3.91
N LYS A 39 9.78 -11.28 -3.73
CA LYS A 39 11.17 -11.76 -3.48
C LYS A 39 12.11 -11.45 -4.64
N SER A 40 11.61 -11.43 -5.87
CA SER A 40 12.42 -11.09 -7.05
C SER A 40 12.81 -9.61 -7.10
N LYS A 41 12.06 -8.74 -6.43
CA LYS A 41 12.24 -7.28 -6.47
C LYS A 41 12.84 -6.69 -5.19
N TYR A 42 12.55 -7.28 -4.04
CA TYR A 42 12.87 -6.70 -2.74
C TYR A 42 13.64 -7.67 -1.86
N SER A 43 14.48 -7.10 -0.99
CA SER A 43 15.20 -7.80 0.07
C SER A 43 15.22 -6.98 1.36
N GLY A 44 15.58 -7.60 2.48
CA GLY A 44 15.64 -6.93 3.79
C GLY A 44 14.31 -6.30 4.20
N ASP A 45 14.38 -5.10 4.77
CA ASP A 45 13.22 -4.39 5.33
C ASP A 45 12.16 -4.05 4.28
N LYS A 46 12.55 -3.83 3.01
CA LYS A 46 11.61 -3.62 1.90
C LYS A 46 10.76 -4.86 1.65
N LEU A 47 11.37 -6.05 1.69
CA LEU A 47 10.63 -7.30 1.50
C LEU A 47 9.70 -7.56 2.70
N LEU A 48 10.16 -7.28 3.93
CA LEU A 48 9.32 -7.41 5.12
C LEU A 48 8.10 -6.47 5.05
N PHE A 49 8.31 -5.22 4.65
CA PHE A 49 7.23 -4.27 4.44
C PHE A 49 6.27 -4.72 3.33
N ALA A 50 6.79 -5.23 2.21
CA ALA A 50 5.97 -5.72 1.10
C ALA A 50 5.08 -6.92 1.49
N ILE A 51 5.63 -7.88 2.24
CA ILE A 51 4.88 -9.04 2.76
C ILE A 51 3.78 -8.57 3.74
N LEU A 52 4.12 -7.64 4.63
CA LEU A 52 3.15 -7.05 5.56
C LEU A 52 2.00 -6.36 4.80
N MET A 53 2.31 -5.60 3.75
CA MET A 53 1.31 -4.90 2.93
C MET A 53 0.35 -5.87 2.25
N ILE A 54 0.84 -6.95 1.64
CA ILE A 54 -0.02 -8.02 1.11
C ILE A 54 -0.91 -8.59 2.22
N GLY A 55 -0.32 -8.98 3.35
CA GLY A 55 -1.04 -9.59 4.46
C GLY A 55 -2.14 -8.67 5.01
N ARG A 56 -1.90 -7.36 5.08
CA ARG A 56 -2.92 -6.38 5.50
C ARG A 56 -4.07 -6.30 4.51
N ILE A 57 -3.81 -6.34 3.22
CA ILE A 57 -4.87 -6.26 2.21
C ILE A 57 -5.73 -7.52 2.22
N THR A 58 -5.09 -8.69 2.23
CA THR A 58 -5.79 -9.97 2.34
C THR A 58 -6.56 -10.04 3.65
N GLY A 59 -5.94 -9.64 4.76
CA GLY A 59 -6.58 -9.55 6.07
C GLY A 59 -7.76 -8.59 6.10
N MET A 60 -7.67 -7.42 5.46
CA MET A 60 -8.77 -6.46 5.34
C MET A 60 -9.92 -6.99 4.47
N SER A 61 -9.61 -7.76 3.41
CA SER A 61 -10.62 -8.44 2.61
C SER A 61 -11.32 -9.57 3.39
N LEU A 62 -10.65 -10.21 4.36
CA LEU A 62 -11.20 -11.28 5.19
C LEU A 62 -11.89 -10.77 6.46
N ALA A 63 -11.45 -9.63 7.03
CA ALA A 63 -11.91 -9.11 8.32
C ALA A 63 -13.17 -8.22 8.24
N LEU A 64 -14.00 -8.38 7.20
CA LEU A 64 -15.15 -7.52 6.99
C LEU A 64 -16.34 -7.93 7.87
N GLN A 65 -16.33 -7.47 9.12
CA GLN A 65 -17.51 -7.41 9.99
C GLN A 65 -18.35 -6.13 9.74
N ASP A 66 -17.82 -5.17 8.98
CA ASP A 66 -18.43 -3.87 8.67
C ASP A 66 -18.43 -3.64 7.15
N ILE A 67 -19.63 -3.64 6.57
CA ILE A 67 -19.86 -3.55 5.12
C ILE A 67 -19.47 -2.16 4.57
N GLU A 68 -19.57 -1.10 5.36
CA GLU A 68 -19.22 0.24 4.87
C GLU A 68 -17.71 0.40 4.76
N LYS A 69 -16.97 -0.05 5.78
CA LYS A 69 -15.50 -0.10 5.72
C LYS A 69 -15.01 -0.99 4.59
N ALA A 70 -15.66 -2.13 4.37
CA ALA A 70 -15.39 -2.99 3.22
C ALA A 70 -15.48 -2.21 1.89
N ARG A 71 -16.58 -1.49 1.69
CA ARG A 71 -16.84 -0.75 0.46
C ARG A 71 -15.81 0.36 0.26
N MET A 72 -15.44 1.07 1.31
CA MET A 72 -14.39 2.09 1.22
C MET A 72 -13.05 1.51 0.81
N ILE A 73 -12.62 0.41 1.45
CA ILE A 73 -11.36 -0.27 1.14
C ILE A 73 -11.35 -0.76 -0.31
N VAL A 74 -12.43 -1.41 -0.74
CA VAL A 74 -12.57 -1.88 -2.13
C VAL A 74 -12.59 -0.71 -3.12
N ALA A 75 -13.26 0.40 -2.79
CA ALA A 75 -13.29 1.58 -3.63
C ALA A 75 -11.91 2.22 -3.79
N ASP A 76 -11.12 2.30 -2.71
CA ASP A 76 -9.75 2.80 -2.76
C ASP A 76 -8.86 1.91 -3.62
N PHE A 77 -8.91 0.58 -3.45
CA PHE A 77 -8.17 -0.32 -4.33
C PHE A 77 -8.62 -0.21 -5.79
N SER A 78 -9.92 -0.08 -6.03
CA SER A 78 -10.46 0.10 -7.38
C SER A 78 -9.94 1.40 -8.01
N ARG A 79 -9.84 2.49 -7.23
CA ARG A 79 -9.23 3.75 -7.65
C ARG A 79 -7.76 3.55 -8.05
N LEU A 80 -6.97 2.86 -7.23
CA LEU A 80 -5.55 2.62 -7.49
C LEU A 80 -5.32 1.72 -8.71
N VAL A 81 -6.10 0.65 -8.85
CA VAL A 81 -6.07 -0.22 -10.04
C VAL A 81 -6.42 0.58 -11.29
N ARG A 82 -7.44 1.44 -11.22
CA ARG A 82 -7.82 2.30 -12.34
C ARG A 82 -6.71 3.26 -12.75
N ILE A 83 -6.02 3.87 -11.79
CA ILE A 83 -4.85 4.72 -12.08
C ILE A 83 -3.75 3.90 -12.77
N LEU A 84 -3.47 2.69 -12.27
CA LEU A 84 -2.47 1.80 -12.88
C LEU A 84 -2.81 1.46 -14.33
N GLU A 85 -4.09 1.21 -14.62
CA GLU A 85 -4.56 0.81 -15.95
C GLU A 85 -4.64 1.97 -16.94
N GLU A 86 -5.14 3.12 -16.50
CA GLU A 86 -5.37 4.27 -17.37
C GLU A 86 -4.12 5.15 -17.53
N LYS A 87 -3.29 5.27 -16.49
CA LYS A 87 -2.18 6.24 -16.43
C LYS A 87 -0.81 5.59 -16.26
N GLY A 88 -0.76 4.30 -15.97
CA GLY A 88 0.49 3.55 -15.82
C GLY A 88 1.15 3.71 -14.45
N ARG A 89 2.26 2.99 -14.29
CA ARG A 89 2.92 2.79 -12.99
C ARG A 89 3.48 4.08 -12.39
N ASP A 90 4.12 4.92 -13.19
CA ASP A 90 4.79 6.12 -12.68
C ASP A 90 3.80 7.10 -12.04
N GLU A 91 2.63 7.25 -12.64
CA GLU A 91 1.56 8.10 -12.10
C GLU A 91 0.93 7.50 -10.84
N LEU A 92 0.78 6.17 -10.80
CA LEU A 92 0.35 5.47 -9.59
C LEU A 92 1.31 5.74 -8.43
N VAL A 93 2.62 5.60 -8.63
CA VAL A 93 3.60 5.83 -7.57
C VAL A 93 3.57 7.28 -7.11
N LYS A 94 3.50 8.26 -8.02
CA LYS A 94 3.40 9.68 -7.64
C LYS A 94 2.15 9.96 -6.80
N THR A 95 1.02 9.37 -7.20
CA THR A 95 -0.24 9.53 -6.45
C THR A 95 -0.11 8.91 -5.05
N LEU A 96 0.39 7.68 -4.95
CA LEU A 96 0.60 7.01 -3.67
C LEU A 96 1.61 7.74 -2.77
N GLU A 97 2.69 8.26 -3.34
CA GLU A 97 3.69 9.03 -2.62
C GLU A 97 3.08 10.30 -2.02
N LYS A 98 2.25 11.00 -2.81
CA LYS A 98 1.51 12.16 -2.33
C LYS A 98 0.51 11.80 -1.22
N ASP A 99 -0.31 10.77 -1.43
CA ASP A 99 -1.30 10.30 -0.45
C ASP A 99 -0.61 9.92 0.89
N ILE A 100 0.51 9.19 0.84
CA ILE A 100 1.32 8.80 2.01
C ILE A 100 1.88 10.02 2.75
N LEU A 101 2.35 11.04 2.02
CA LEU A 101 2.87 12.25 2.62
C LEU A 101 1.76 13.08 3.27
N GLU A 102 0.61 13.23 2.62
CA GLU A 102 -0.56 13.94 3.18
C GLU A 102 -1.04 13.29 4.49
N GLU A 103 -1.17 11.97 4.52
CA GLU A 103 -1.52 11.23 5.76
C GLU A 103 -0.46 11.42 6.85
N THR A 104 0.82 11.33 6.48
CA THR A 104 1.96 11.55 7.37
C THR A 104 1.91 12.94 8.01
N TYR A 105 1.70 13.99 7.21
CA TYR A 105 1.64 15.36 7.70
C TYR A 105 0.42 15.59 8.59
N ALA A 106 -0.76 15.09 8.20
CA ALA A 106 -1.97 15.19 9.01
C ALA A 106 -1.81 14.51 10.39
N GLU A 107 -1.18 13.33 10.44
CA GLU A 107 -0.92 12.61 11.70
C GLU A 107 0.09 13.36 12.59
N GLU A 108 1.10 13.98 11.98
CA GLU A 108 2.09 14.79 12.68
C GLU A 108 1.52 16.11 13.20
N GLU A 109 0.65 16.78 12.44
CA GLU A 109 -0.07 17.98 12.89
C GLU A 109 -1.04 17.68 14.04
N LEU A 110 -1.80 16.59 13.96
CA LEU A 110 -2.63 16.13 15.07
C LEU A 110 -1.77 15.95 16.33
N ARG A 111 -0.65 15.23 16.23
CA ARG A 111 0.25 15.01 17.37
C ARG A 111 0.81 16.30 17.98
N LYS A 112 1.10 17.31 17.16
CA LYS A 112 1.57 18.62 17.63
C LYS A 112 0.46 19.46 18.25
N GLY A 113 -0.77 19.33 17.80
CA GLY A 113 -1.93 20.04 18.38
C GLY A 113 -2.38 19.50 19.74
N TYR A 114 -1.98 18.27 20.10
CA TYR A 114 -2.23 17.65 21.41
C TYR A 114 -1.02 17.69 22.36
N ALA A 115 0.08 18.33 21.97
CA ALA A 115 1.30 18.51 22.77
C ALA A 115 1.37 19.94 23.32
#